data_AF-A0A2S9GHL3-F1
#
_entry.id   AF-A0A2S9GHL3-F1
#
_cell.length_a   1.000
_cell.length_b   1.000
_cell.length_c   1.000
_cell.angle_alpha   90.00
_cell.angle_beta   90.00
_cell.angle_gamma   90.00
#
_symmetry.space_group_name_H-M   'P 1'
#
loop_
_entity.id
_entity.type
_entity.pdbx_description
1 polymer ?
#
loop_
_entity_poly.entity_id
_entity_poly.type
_entity_poly.pdbx_seq_one_letter_code
_entity_poly.pdbx_strand_id
1 'polypeptide(L)'
;LPEHGTSHISVVDQQGNAAALTTTIESAFGSFHMVDGFLLNNQLTDFSADPAGPDGVPVANRLEPGKRPRSTMAPTLIFDQGAPG
;
A
#
# COMPACT_ATOMS: atom_id res chain seq x y z
N LEU A 1 -0.42 -18.57 3.89
CA LEU A 1 -0.49 -18.72 2.42
C LEU A 1 0.19 -17.51 1.82
N PRO A 2 0.97 -17.64 0.74
CA PRO A 2 1.54 -16.48 0.07
C PRO A 2 0.40 -15.58 -0.44
N GLU A 3 0.54 -14.28 -0.21
CA GLU A 3 -0.38 -13.24 -0.67
C GLU A 3 -0.02 -12.84 -2.11
N HIS A 4 -1.02 -12.63 -2.97
CA HIS A 4 -0.82 -12.46 -4.42
C HIS A 4 -1.50 -11.20 -5.01
N GLY A 5 -1.84 -10.18 -4.21
CA GLY A 5 -2.61 -9.02 -4.70
C GLY A 5 -1.82 -7.74 -5.02
N THR A 6 -0.64 -7.57 -4.43
CA THR A 6 0.16 -6.34 -4.53
C THR A 6 1.21 -6.41 -5.65
N SER A 7 1.39 -5.33 -6.40
CA SER A 7 2.35 -5.22 -7.50
C SER A 7 3.37 -4.09 -7.28
N HIS A 8 4.58 -4.29 -7.79
CA HIS A 8 5.65 -3.28 -7.76
C HIS A 8 6.22 -3.06 -9.16
N ILE A 9 6.47 -1.80 -9.50
CA ILE A 9 7.01 -1.37 -10.80
C ILE A 9 8.17 -0.41 -10.54
N SER A 10 9.28 -0.65 -11.24
CA SER A 10 10.45 0.24 -11.27
C SER A 10 10.70 0.70 -12.70
N VAL A 11 10.90 2.01 -12.88
CA VAL A 11 11.16 2.63 -14.18
C VAL A 11 12.41 3.50 -14.09
N VAL A 12 13.28 3.38 -15.09
CA VAL A 12 14.39 4.31 -15.35
C VAL A 12 14.32 4.71 -16.81
N ASP A 13 14.34 6.00 -17.11
CA ASP A 13 14.33 6.50 -18.49
C ASP A 13 15.73 6.80 -19.03
N GLN A 14 15.81 7.19 -20.31
CA GLN A 14 17.08 7.50 -20.99
C GLN A 14 17.77 8.77 -20.47
N GLN A 15 17.05 9.63 -19.76
CA GLN A 15 17.57 10.87 -19.17
C GLN A 15 18.07 10.64 -17.74
N GLY A 16 17.90 9.43 -17.20
CA GLY A 16 18.30 9.07 -15.84
C GLY A 16 17.22 9.33 -14.78
N ASN A 17 16.00 9.73 -15.16
CA ASN A 17 14.91 9.85 -14.19
C ASN A 17 14.51 8.45 -13.70
N ALA A 18 14.25 8.33 -12.40
CA ALA A 18 13.85 7.07 -11.78
C ALA A 18 12.53 7.21 -11.01
N ALA A 19 11.68 6.19 -11.09
CA ALA A 19 10.45 6.08 -10.32
C ALA A 19 10.26 4.65 -9.78
N ALA A 20 9.84 4.55 -8.52
CA ALA A 20 9.43 3.31 -7.89
C ALA A 20 7.96 3.44 -7.43
N LEU A 21 7.11 2.50 -7.85
CA LEU A 21 5.70 2.47 -7.52
C LEU A 21 5.32 1.09 -6.98
N THR A 22 4.84 1.04 -5.75
CA THR A 22 4.08 -0.10 -5.24
C THR A 22 2.61 0.26 -5.25
N THR A 23 1.77 -0.58 -5.84
CA THR A 23 0.32 -0.37 -5.91
C THR A 23 -0.43 -1.68 -5.73
N THR A 24 -1.68 -1.59 -5.26
CA THR A 24 -2.45 -2.77 -4.87
C THR A 24 -3.95 -2.46 -4.84
N ILE A 25 -4.74 -3.52 -4.83
CA ILE A 25 -6.14 -3.53 -4.39
C ILE A 25 -6.30 -4.35 -3.09
N GLU A 26 -5.23 -4.45 -2.30
CA GLU A 26 -4.95 -5.38 -1.19
C GLU A 26 -4.76 -6.83 -1.65
N SER A 27 -5.72 -7.70 -1.34
CA SER A 27 -5.63 -9.13 -1.62
C SER A 27 -5.75 -9.40 -3.12
N ALA A 28 -5.41 -10.62 -3.56
CA ALA A 28 -5.67 -11.02 -4.94
C ALA A 28 -7.17 -10.86 -5.24
N PHE A 29 -7.49 -10.12 -6.31
CA PHE A 29 -8.85 -9.71 -6.69
C PHE A 29 -9.57 -8.76 -5.71
N GLY A 30 -8.85 -8.21 -4.73
CA GLY A 30 -9.33 -7.23 -3.76
C GLY A 30 -10.53 -7.73 -2.95
N SER A 31 -11.62 -6.99 -3.02
CA SER A 31 -12.89 -7.34 -2.37
C SER A 31 -13.73 -8.35 -3.14
N PHE A 32 -13.29 -8.80 -4.32
CA PHE A 32 -14.07 -9.59 -5.29
C PHE A 32 -15.31 -8.89 -5.87
N HIS A 33 -15.53 -7.61 -5.56
CA HIS A 33 -16.59 -6.81 -6.18
C HIS A 33 -16.08 -6.07 -7.41
N MET A 34 -16.80 -6.20 -8.52
CA MET A 34 -16.51 -5.49 -9.77
C MET A 34 -17.51 -4.34 -9.99
N VAL A 35 -16.99 -3.17 -10.36
CA VAL A 35 -17.77 -1.97 -10.71
C VAL A 35 -17.14 -1.35 -11.95
N ASP A 36 -17.95 -1.09 -12.98
CA ASP A 36 -17.53 -0.45 -14.24
C ASP A 36 -16.29 -1.08 -14.90
N GLY A 37 -16.12 -2.39 -14.76
CA GLY A 37 -15.00 -3.15 -15.32
C GLY A 37 -13.74 -3.20 -14.44
N PHE A 38 -13.78 -2.65 -13.22
CA PHE A 38 -12.67 -2.66 -12.26
C PHE A 38 -13.03 -3.41 -10.98
N LEU A 39 -12.05 -4.09 -10.38
CA LEU A 39 -12.22 -4.68 -9.06
C LEU A 39 -11.99 -3.63 -7.97
N LEU A 40 -12.88 -3.60 -6.99
CA LEU A 40 -12.73 -2.74 -5.83
C LEU A 40 -11.74 -3.35 -4.83
N ASN A 41 -10.89 -2.50 -4.26
CA ASN A 41 -9.97 -2.90 -3.20
C ASN A 41 -10.70 -3.38 -1.93
N ASN A 42 -9.99 -4.14 -1.11
CA ASN A 42 -10.38 -4.42 0.27
C ASN A 42 -9.50 -3.68 1.30
N GLN A 43 -8.98 -2.50 0.96
CA GLN A 43 -7.99 -1.75 1.77
C GLN A 43 -8.44 -1.37 3.18
N LEU A 44 -9.74 -1.46 3.49
CA LEU A 44 -10.22 -1.27 4.87
C LEU A 44 -9.67 -2.33 5.82
N THR A 45 -9.23 -3.49 5.33
CA THR A 45 -8.60 -4.54 6.16
C THR A 45 -7.23 -4.15 6.69
N ASP A 46 -6.59 -3.11 6.14
CA ASP A 46 -5.31 -2.58 6.64
C ASP A 46 -5.48 -1.75 7.92
N PHE A 47 -6.70 -1.33 8.26
CA PHE A 47 -6.95 -0.78 9.60
C PHE A 47 -6.89 -1.89 10.64
N SER A 48 -6.64 -1.51 11.88
CA SER A 48 -6.77 -2.43 13.01
C SER A 48 -8.23 -2.85 13.16
N ALA A 49 -8.46 -4.17 13.18
CA ALA A 49 -9.79 -4.73 13.41
C ALA A 49 -10.36 -4.32 14.78
N ASP A 50 -9.49 -4.26 15.79
CA ASP A 50 -9.83 -3.76 17.13
C ASP A 50 -9.42 -2.28 17.26
N PRO A 51 -10.36 -1.36 17.49
CA PRO A 51 -10.07 0.09 17.49
C PRO A 51 -9.35 0.57 18.76
N ALA A 52 -9.25 -0.27 19.79
CA ALA A 52 -8.60 0.02 21.06
C ALA A 52 -7.75 -1.18 21.53
N GLY A 53 -6.68 -0.88 22.26
CA GLY A 53 -5.84 -1.90 22.89
C GLY A 53 -6.50 -2.53 24.13
N PRO A 54 -5.84 -3.51 24.77
CA PRO A 54 -6.33 -4.16 25.99
C PRO A 54 -6.56 -3.20 27.18
N ASP A 55 -5.90 -2.04 27.15
CA ASP A 55 -5.98 -0.95 28.11
C ASP A 55 -7.12 0.05 27.80
N GLY A 56 -7.88 -0.18 26.73
CA GLY A 56 -8.94 0.71 26.25
C GLY A 56 -8.42 1.94 25.50
N VAL A 57 -7.12 2.08 25.29
CA VAL A 57 -6.53 3.22 24.58
C VAL A 57 -6.72 3.03 23.07
N PRO A 58 -7.25 4.02 22.33
CA PRO A 58 -7.44 3.90 20.89
C PRO A 58 -6.12 3.64 20.15
N VAL A 59 -6.09 2.62 19.29
CA VAL A 59 -4.89 2.32 18.50
C VAL A 59 -4.72 3.37 17.39
N ALA A 60 -3.48 3.69 17.05
CA ALA A 60 -3.16 4.71 16.05
C ALA A 60 -3.73 4.36 14.66
N ASN A 61 -3.81 3.06 14.32
CA ASN A 61 -4.30 2.57 13.04
C ASN A 61 -5.77 2.10 13.10
N ARG A 62 -6.60 2.64 14.00
CA ARG A 62 -8.06 2.40 13.98
C ARG A 62 -8.73 3.09 12.78
N LEU A 63 -9.89 2.57 12.37
CA LEU A 63 -10.75 3.14 11.34
C LEU A 63 -11.34 4.50 11.77
N GLU A 64 -11.18 5.53 10.93
CA GLU A 64 -11.79 6.86 11.11
C GLU A 64 -12.17 7.46 9.75
N PRO A 65 -13.25 8.28 9.67
CA PRO A 65 -13.63 8.95 8.42
C PRO A 65 -12.50 9.80 7.83
N GLY A 66 -12.26 9.67 6.53
CA GLY A 66 -11.23 10.43 5.80
C GLY A 66 -9.79 10.00 6.09
N LYS A 67 -9.57 9.04 7.00
CA LYS A 67 -8.24 8.54 7.33
C LYS A 67 -7.76 7.52 6.30
N ARG A 68 -6.45 7.48 6.08
CA ARG A 68 -5.79 6.45 5.26
C ARG A 68 -5.32 5.30 6.16
N PRO A 69 -5.56 4.04 5.80
CA PRO A 69 -5.03 2.91 6.54
C PRO A 69 -3.51 2.85 6.42
N ARG A 70 -2.85 2.27 7.43
CA ARG A 70 -1.41 2.06 7.41
C ARG A 70 -1.04 0.99 6.38
N SER A 71 -0.05 1.28 5.55
CA SER A 71 0.51 0.34 4.59
C SER A 71 1.92 -0.10 4.99
N THR A 72 2.32 -1.28 4.54
CA THR A 72 3.70 -1.81 4.58
C THR A 72 4.43 -1.65 3.23
N MET A 73 3.78 -1.03 2.23
CA MET A 73 4.42 -0.70 0.95
C MET A 73 5.67 0.16 1.15
N ALA A 74 6.78 -0.26 0.56
CA ALA A 74 8.08 0.41 0.70
C ALA A 74 8.77 0.66 -0.65
N PRO A 75 8.17 1.41 -1.59
CA PRO A 75 8.87 1.82 -2.80
C PRO A 75 10.09 2.67 -2.43
N THR A 76 11.27 2.25 -2.86
CA THR A 76 12.54 2.81 -2.39
C THR A 76 13.52 2.99 -3.56
N LEU A 77 14.18 4.15 -3.61
CA LEU A 77 15.31 4.42 -4.50
C LEU A 77 16.59 4.55 -3.65
N ILE A 78 17.67 3.93 -4.10
CA ILE A 78 18.98 3.99 -3.42
C ILE A 78 19.95 4.70 -4.34
N PHE A 79 20.61 5.73 -3.83
CA PHE A 79 21.58 6.55 -4.56
C PHE A 79 22.98 6.34 -3.97
N ASP A 80 24.00 6.27 -4.83
CA ASP A 80 25.39 6.28 -4.39
C ASP A 80 25.78 7.71 -3.97
N GLN A 81 26.58 7.85 -2.91
CA GLN A 81 27.01 9.15 -2.38
C GLN A 81 27.85 9.97 -3.37
N GLY A 82 28.46 9.32 -4.37
CA GLY A 82 29.33 9.96 -5.37
C GLY A 82 28.79 9.99 -6.80
N ALA A 83 27.64 9.38 -7.08
CA ALA A 83 27.06 9.42 -8.42
C ALA A 83 26.32 10.75 -8.62
N PRO A 84 26.55 11.49 -9.72
CA PRO A 84 25.70 12.60 -10.08
C PRO A 84 24.32 12.05 -10.45
N GLY A 85 23.38 12.20 -9.52
CA GLY A 85 21.94 12.04 -9.69
C GLY A 85 21.26 13.27 -9.12
#